data_AF-A0A350THQ7-F1
#
_entry.id   AF-A0A350THQ7-F1
#
_cell.length_a   1.000
_cell.length_b   1.000
_cell.length_c   1.000
_cell.angle_alpha   90.00
_cell.angle_beta   90.00
_cell.angle_gamma   90.00
#
_symmetry.space_group_name_H-M   'P 1'
#
loop_
_entity.id
_entity.type
_entity.pdbx_description
1 polymer ?
#
loop_
_entity_poly.entity_id
_entity_poly.type
_entity_poly.pdbx_seq_one_letter_code
_entity_poly.pdbx_strand_id
1 'polypeptide(L)' 'MRILVTDGMDKTAMAELREMGHEVVEQFYEPDQLGKALRDFDVVVVRSKTKVRANHIDEAKGSQLKLIIRG' A
#
# COMPACT_ATOMS: atom_id res chain seq x y z
N MET A 1 -8.91 -1.53 -8.46
CA MET A 1 -7.51 -1.21 -8.07
C MET A 1 -7.30 -1.75 -6.68
N ARG A 2 -6.13 -2.34 -6.42
CA ARG A 2 -5.80 -2.95 -5.13
C ARG A 2 -5.01 -1.94 -4.30
N ILE A 3 -5.52 -1.63 -3.12
CA ILE A 3 -4.98 -0.61 -2.21
C ILE A 3 -4.49 -1.32 -0.96
N LEU A 4 -3.18 -1.23 -0.72
CA LEU A 4 -2.55 -1.73 0.49
C LEU A 4 -2.48 -0.63 1.54
N VAL A 5 -2.96 -0.91 2.74
CA VAL A 5 -2.85 -0.03 3.90
C VAL A 5 -1.95 -0.73 4.92
N THR A 6 -0.76 -0.20 5.17
CA THR A 6 0.22 -0.84 6.08
C THR A 6 0.08 -0.40 7.53
N ASP A 7 -0.38 0.82 7.74
CA ASP A 7 -0.69 1.39 9.03
C ASP A 7 -2.15 1.84 8.99
N GLY A 8 -2.93 1.43 9.99
CA GLY A 8 -4.39 1.54 9.99
C GLY A 8 -4.92 2.88 9.46
N MET A 9 -5.92 2.78 8.59
CA MET A 9 -6.63 3.88 7.96
C MET A 9 -7.98 4.11 8.64
N ASP A 10 -8.55 5.30 8.50
CA ASP A 10 -9.91 5.56 8.96
C ASP A 10 -10.90 4.57 8.31
N LYS A 11 -11.79 4.01 9.12
CA LYS A 11 -12.76 3.01 8.67
C LYS A 11 -13.72 3.58 7.63
N THR A 12 -14.00 4.88 7.69
CA THR A 12 -14.86 5.60 6.74
C THR A 12 -14.20 5.63 5.36
N ALA A 13 -12.92 6.00 5.30
CA ALA A 13 -12.17 6.03 4.05
C ALA A 13 -12.04 4.64 3.41
N MET A 14 -11.84 3.59 4.22
CA MET A 14 -11.84 2.22 3.71
C MET A 14 -13.20 1.78 3.17
N ALA A 15 -14.30 2.23 3.77
CA ALA A 15 -15.64 1.94 3.31
C ALA A 15 -15.92 2.62 1.96
N GLU A 16 -15.63 3.92 1.84
CA GLU A 16 -15.77 4.67 0.59
C GLU A 16 -14.95 4.06 -0.54
N LEU A 17 -13.69 3.71 -0.29
CA LEU A 17 -12.84 3.06 -1.29
C LEU A 17 -13.39 1.71 -1.73
N ARG A 18 -13.96 0.92 -0.81
CA ARG A 18 -14.63 -0.35 -1.15
C ARG A 18 -15.93 -0.12 -1.91
N GLU A 19 -16.71 0.89 -1.56
CA GLU A 19 -17.93 1.29 -2.30
C GLU A 19 -17.63 1.76 -3.72
N MET A 20 -16.50 2.44 -3.92
CA MET A 20 -15.97 2.80 -5.24
C MET A 20 -15.49 1.58 -6.05
N GLY A 21 -15.53 0.37 -5.49
CA GLY A 21 -15.10 -0.87 -6.14
C GLY A 21 -13.59 -1.11 -6.07
N HIS A 22 -12.89 -0.46 -5.14
CA HIS A 22 -11.47 -0.73 -4.87
C HIS A 22 -11.30 -1.85 -3.82
N GLU A 23 -10.30 -2.70 -4.04
CA GLU A 23 -9.97 -3.78 -3.11
C GLU A 23 -8.99 -3.23 -2.07
N VAL A 24 -9.51 -2.85 -0.90
CA VAL A 24 -8.71 -2.32 0.20
C VAL A 24 -8.28 -3.46 1.12
N VAL A 25 -6.97 -3.70 1.18
CA VAL A 25 -6.33 -4.70 2.04
C VAL A 25 -5.55 -3.97 3.13
N GLU A 26 -5.95 -4.18 4.38
CA GLU A 26 -5.22 -3.70 5.54
C GLU A 26 -4.29 -4.81 6.04
N GLN A 27 -3.01 -4.70 5.72
CA GLN A 27 -2.00 -5.67 6.12
C GLN A 27 -0.66 -4.98 6.37
N PHE A 28 -0.11 -5.19 7.55
CA PHE A 28 1.25 -4.77 7.86
C PHE A 28 2.25 -5.76 7.27
N TYR A 29 3.26 -5.24 6.57
CA TYR A 29 4.40 -6.00 6.11
C TYR A 29 5.68 -5.48 6.76
N GLU A 30 6.57 -6.41 7.10
CA GLU A 30 7.95 -6.11 7.45
C GLU A 30 8.65 -5.40 6.27
N PRO A 31 9.65 -4.55 6.52
CA PRO A 31 10.39 -3.84 5.46
C PRO A 31 10.89 -4.78 4.36
N ASP A 32 11.42 -5.94 4.74
CA ASP A 32 11.98 -6.93 3.80
C ASP A 32 10.92 -7.63 2.93
N GLN A 33 9.64 -7.56 3.33
CA GLN A 33 8.52 -8.14 2.58
C GLN A 33 7.73 -7.08 1.81
N LEU A 34 7.86 -5.81 2.19
CA LEU A 34 7.12 -4.71 1.61
C LEU A 34 7.39 -4.59 0.10
N GLY A 35 8.66 -4.66 -0.33
CA GLY A 35 9.03 -4.56 -1.75
C GLY A 35 8.31 -5.58 -2.63
N LYS A 36 8.20 -6.83 -2.16
CA LYS A 36 7.46 -7.89 -2.86
C LYS A 36 5.96 -7.63 -2.83
N ALA A 37 5.40 -7.30 -1.68
CA ALA A 37 3.98 -7.02 -1.53
C ALA A 37 3.53 -5.89 -2.46
N LEU A 38 4.31 -4.80 -2.53
CA LEU A 38 4.04 -3.65 -3.39
C LEU A 38 3.84 -4.01 -4.87
N ARG A 39 4.36 -5.15 -5.34
CA ARG A 39 4.19 -5.58 -6.73
C ARG A 39 2.77 -6.00 -7.07
N ASP A 40 2.03 -6.46 -6.07
CA ASP A 40 0.66 -6.99 -6.20
C ASP A 40 -0.42 -5.93 -5.99
N PHE A 41 -0.03 -4.69 -5.65
CA PHE A 41 -0.93 -3.58 -5.37
C PHE A 41 -0.69 -2.39 -6.30
N ASP A 42 -1.77 -1.66 -6.62
CA ASP A 42 -1.68 -0.42 -7.40
C ASP A 42 -1.27 0.77 -6.53
N VAL A 43 -1.77 0.80 -5.29
CA VAL A 43 -1.59 1.92 -4.35
C VAL A 43 -1.18 1.36 -3.00
N VAL A 44 -0.21 1.99 -2.37
CA VAL A 44 0.13 1.74 -0.97
C VAL A 44 -0.06 3.00 -0.13
N VAL A 45 -0.63 2.83 1.05
CA VAL A 45 -0.80 3.88 2.05
C VAL A 45 0.04 3.51 3.26
N VAL A 46 1.00 4.36 3.58
CA VAL A 46 1.94 4.19 4.69
C VAL A 46 1.82 5.34 5.69
N ARG A 47 2.08 5.07 6.98
CA ARG A 47 2.27 6.10 8.00
C ARG A 47 3.68 6.07 8.58
N SER A 48 3.88 6.81 9.66
CA SER A 48 5.13 6.98 10.37
C SER A 48 5.87 5.68 10.72
N LYS A 49 5.19 4.54 10.88
CA LYS A 49 5.81 3.25 11.22
C LYS A 49 6.43 2.57 10.00
N THR A 50 5.74 2.54 8.86
CA THR A 50 6.28 1.96 7.62
C THR A 50 7.20 2.94 6.88
N LYS A 51 8.44 2.54 6.61
CA LYS A 51 9.43 3.35 5.87
C LYS A 51 9.66 2.80 4.47
N VAL A 52 9.01 3.40 3.47
CA VAL A 52 9.31 3.11 2.06
C VAL A 52 10.65 3.77 1.69
N ARG A 53 11.68 2.97 1.54
CA ARG A 53 13.01 3.34 1.03
C ARG A 53 13.19 2.94 -0.44
N ALA A 54 14.23 3.47 -1.09
CA ALA A 54 14.54 3.25 -2.51
C ALA A 54 14.57 1.77 -2.91
N ASN A 55 15.15 0.88 -2.08
CA ASN A 55 15.17 -0.56 -2.32
C ASN A 55 13.77 -1.17 -2.52
N HIS A 56 12.77 -0.74 -1.75
CA HIS A 56 11.41 -1.26 -1.89
C HIS A 56 10.75 -0.79 -3.20
N ILE A 57 11.05 0.43 -3.63
CA ILE A 57 10.54 0.99 -4.89
C ILE A 57 11.24 0.32 -6.07
N ASP A 58 12.55 0.08 -5.97
CA ASP A 58 13.33 -0.65 -6.96
C ASP A 58 12.87 -2.11 -7.08
N GLU A 59 12.52 -2.75 -5.96
CA GLU A 59 11.90 -4.08 -5.96
C GLU A 59 10.49 -4.07 -6.56
N ALA A 60 9.73 -2.98 -6.39
CA ALA A 60 8.42 -2.81 -7.01
C ALA A 60 8.51 -2.31 -8.47
N LYS A 61 9.70 -2.05 -9.00
CA LYS A 61 9.89 -1.49 -10.34
C LYS A 61 9.40 -2.47 -11.41
N GLY A 62 8.59 -1.97 -12.35
CA GLY A 62 7.95 -2.78 -13.39
C GLY A 62 6.70 -3.54 -12.92
N SER A 63 6.19 -3.25 -11.73
CA SER A 63 4.93 -3.77 -11.23
C SER A 63 3.75 -2.82 -11.48
N GLN A 64 2.58 -3.14 -10.91
CA GLN A 64 1.37 -2.31 -11.01
C GLN A 64 1.34 -1.12 -10.05
N LEU A 65 2.38 -0.95 -9.21
CA LEU A 65 2.47 0.15 -8.27
C LEU A 65 2.50 1.51 -9.00
N LYS A 66 1.45 2.31 -8.82
CA LYS A 66 1.26 3.63 -9.43
C LYS A 66 1.37 4.78 -8.43
N LEU A 67 1.03 4.55 -7.17
CA LEU A 67 0.94 5.61 -6.17
C LEU A 67 1.36 5.14 -4.77
N ILE A 68 2.13 5.98 -4.08
CA ILE A 68 2.49 5.82 -2.68
C ILE A 68 1.93 7.02 -1.93
N ILE A 69 1.02 6.78 -1.00
CA ILE A 69 0.40 7.81 -0.16
C ILE A 69 1.04 7.73 1.22
N ARG A 70 1.49 8.88 1.73
CA ARG A 70 2.03 8.99 3.08
C ARG A 70 1.22 9.98 3.89
N GLY A 71 0.68 9.51 5.01
CA GLY A 71 -0.01 10.32 6.03
C GLY A 71 0.72 10.37 7.37
#